data_AF-A0A2E5UHL5-F1
#
_entry.id   AF-A0A2E5UHL5-F1
#
_cell.length_a   1.000
_cell.length_b   1.000
_cell.length_c   1.000
_cell.angle_alpha   90.00
_cell.angle_beta   90.00
_cell.angle_gamma   90.00
#
_symmetry.space_group_name_H-M   'P 1'
#
loop_
_entity.id
_entity.type
_entity.pdbx_description
1 polymer ?
#
loop_
_entity_poly.entity_id
_entity_poly.type
_entity_poly.pdbx_seq_one_letter_code
_entity_poly.pdbx_strand_id
1 'polypeptide(L)' 'LYERLVEACPDSHIERIDLTTLSDGDRLLGWGAPTILVQGKDLCGLEPSNSKSISCRNWSHGLPSVSDIKKKVSVIE' A
#
# COMPACT_ATOMS: atom_id res chain seq x y z
N LEU A 1 -0.17 5.89 -8.37
CA LEU A 1 -0.66 4.69 -7.66
C LEU A 1 -2.08 4.87 -7.14
N TYR A 2 -2.35 5.94 -6.38
CA TYR A 2 -3.70 6.25 -5.86
C TYR A 2 -4.80 6.23 -6.93
N GLU A 3 -4.63 6.96 -8.04
CA GLU A 3 -5.62 6.99 -9.14
C GLU A 3 -5.93 5.59 -9.69
N ARG A 4 -4.89 4.74 -9.81
CA ARG A 4 -5.05 3.35 -10.27
C ARG A 4 -5.83 2.49 -9.26
N LEU A 5 -5.68 2.76 -7.96
CA LEU A 5 -6.45 2.09 -6.92
C LEU A 5 -7.92 2.52 -6.93
N VAL A 6 -8.19 3.81 -7.10
CA VAL A 6 -9.55 4.35 -7.23
C VAL A 6 -10.25 3.76 -8.47
N GLU A 7 -9.55 3.69 -9.60
CA GLU A 7 -10.09 3.06 -10.83
C GLU A 7 -10.26 1.53 -10.66
N ALA A 8 -9.37 0.89 -9.91
CA ALA A 8 -9.45 -0.54 -9.65
C ALA A 8 -10.64 -0.90 -8.77
N CYS A 9 -10.93 -0.08 -7.76
CA CYS A 9 -11.87 -0.37 -6.69
C CYS A 9 -12.77 0.85 -6.43
N PRO A 10 -13.63 1.24 -7.39
CA PRO A 10 -14.38 2.51 -7.33
C PRO A 10 -15.37 2.57 -6.16
N ASP A 11 -15.85 1.41 -5.68
CA ASP A 11 -16.82 1.31 -4.60
C ASP A 11 -16.17 1.07 -3.22
N SER A 12 -14.85 1.00 -3.15
CA SER A 12 -14.12 0.77 -1.90
C SER A 12 -13.84 2.06 -1.14
N HIS A 13 -13.88 1.98 0.19
CA HIS A 13 -13.39 3.06 1.04
C HIS A 13 -11.86 3.10 1.01
N ILE A 14 -11.28 4.17 0.45
CA ILE A 14 -9.84 4.35 0.32
C ILE A 14 -9.38 5.49 1.22
N GLU A 15 -8.54 5.16 2.20
CA GLU A 15 -7.89 6.14 3.07
C GLU A 15 -6.45 6.41 2.59
N ARG A 16 -6.05 7.69 2.57
CA ARG A 16 -4.68 8.09 2.24
C ARG A 16 -3.97 8.53 3.51
N ILE A 17 -2.91 7.82 3.85
CA ILE A 17 -2.07 8.13 5.02
C ILE A 17 -0.78 8.84 4.57
N ASP A 18 -0.48 9.97 5.19
CA ASP A 18 0.82 10.63 5.08
C ASP A 18 1.74 10.15 6.21
N LEU A 19 2.75 9.35 5.85
CA LEU A 19 3.69 8.78 6.81
C LEU A 19 4.48 9.84 7.58
N THR A 20 4.65 11.05 7.05
CA THR A 20 5.41 12.14 7.71
C THR A 20 4.66 12.76 8.89
N THR A 21 3.36 12.47 9.01
CA THR A 21 2.50 12.97 10.09
C THR A 21 2.33 11.98 11.23
N LEU A 22 2.82 10.75 11.07
CA LEU A 22 2.69 9.70 12.05
C LEU A 22 3.70 9.88 13.19
N SER A 23 3.33 9.42 14.38
CA SER A 23 4.23 9.39 15.53
C SER A 23 5.29 8.30 15.38
N ASP A 24 6.44 8.51 16.02
CA ASP A 24 7.51 7.52 16.07
C ASP A 24 7.00 6.16 16.57
N GLY A 25 7.40 5.09 15.87
CA GLY A 25 7.00 3.72 16.21
C GLY A 25 5.61 3.29 15.73
N ASP A 26 4.88 4.14 15.00
CA ASP A 26 3.63 3.76 14.34
C ASP A 26 3.85 2.54 13.43
N ARG A 27 2.90 1.60 13.46
CA ARG A 27 2.96 0.35 12.69
C ARG A 27 3.05 0.58 11.18
N LEU A 28 2.54 1.70 10.68
CA LEU A 28 2.55 2.03 9.27
C LEU A 28 3.91 2.53 8.78
N LEU A 29 4.77 3.00 9.68
CA LEU A 29 6.13 3.44 9.33
C LEU A 29 7.03 2.30 8.85
N GLY A 30 6.65 1.03 9.04
CA GLY A 30 7.35 -0.11 8.45
C GLY A 30 7.11 -0.30 6.95
N TRP A 31 6.11 0.38 6.38
CA TRP A 31 5.76 0.26 4.97
C TRP A 31 6.44 1.35 4.13
N GLY A 32 7.26 0.94 3.16
CA GLY A 32 7.85 1.88 2.23
C GLY A 32 6.78 2.58 1.38
N ALA A 33 6.88 3.89 1.22
CA ALA A 33 5.96 4.66 0.37
C ALA A 33 6.39 4.62 -1.12
N PRO A 34 5.44 4.57 -2.08
CA PRO A 34 4.02 4.30 -1.88
C PRO A 34 3.75 2.78 -1.73
N THR A 35 2.81 2.42 -0.86
CA THR A 35 2.30 1.06 -0.65
C THR A 35 0.77 1.07 -0.55
N ILE A 36 0.12 0.02 -1.05
CA ILE A 36 -1.32 -0.21 -0.87
C ILE A 36 -1.48 -1.29 0.18
N LEU A 37 -2.20 -0.98 1.25
CA LEU A 37 -2.59 -1.94 2.26
C LEU A 37 -4.08 -2.29 2.11
N VAL A 38 -4.39 -3.58 2.02
CA VAL A 38 -5.75 -4.11 2.04
C VAL A 38 -5.93 -4.83 3.36
N GLN A 39 -6.84 -4.33 4.21
CA GLN A 39 -7.04 -4.86 5.57
C GLN A 39 -5.74 -4.98 6.38
N GLY A 40 -4.83 -4.00 6.23
CA GLY A 40 -3.54 -3.96 6.92
C GLY A 40 -2.42 -4.84 6.33
N LYS A 41 -2.69 -5.57 5.24
CA LYS A 41 -1.69 -6.40 4.53
C LYS A 41 -1.27 -5.76 3.21
N ASP A 42 -0.01 -5.94 2.81
CA ASP A 42 0.46 -5.45 1.51
C ASP A 42 -0.25 -6.16 0.35
N LEU A 43 -0.73 -5.38 -0.62
CA LEU A 43 -1.36 -5.89 -1.83
C LEU A 43 -0.43 -6.85 -2.62
N CYS A 44 0.89 -6.65 -2.54
CA CYS A 44 1.87 -7.49 -3.21
C CYS A 44 2.50 -8.55 -2.29
N GLY A 45 2.04 -8.68 -1.05
CA GLY A 45 2.50 -9.70 -0.10
C GLY A 45 3.89 -9.44 0.50
N LEU A 46 4.38 -8.20 0.48
CA LEU A 46 5.57 -7.85 1.25
C LEU A 46 5.24 -7.71 2.74
N GLU A 47 6.25 -7.94 3.57
CA GLU A 47 6.19 -7.69 5.02
C GLU A 47 6.72 -6.29 5.34
N PRO A 48 6.26 -5.66 6.43
CA PRO A 48 6.78 -4.37 6.85
C PRO A 48 8.21 -4.50 7.39
N SER A 49 9.00 -3.44 7.27
CA SER A 49 10.31 -3.35 7.92
C SER A 49 10.17 -3.29 9.44
N ASN A 50 11.05 -4.00 10.15
CA ASN A 50 11.17 -3.94 11.61
C ASN A 50 11.69 -2.59 12.12
N SER A 51 12.32 -1.79 11.25
CA SER A 51 12.90 -0.50 11.63
C SER A 51 11.86 0.57 11.95
N LYS A 52 10.58 0.36 11.56
CA LYS A 52 9.46 1.30 11.75
C LYS A 52 9.82 2.75 11.41
N SER A 53 10.48 2.93 10.28
CA SER A 53 11.03 4.22 9.83
C SER A 53 10.59 4.49 8.40
N ILE A 54 10.29 5.77 8.12
CA ILE A 54 9.90 6.23 6.79
C ILE A 54 10.95 5.76 5.77
N SER A 55 10.46 5.10 4.73
CA SER A 55 11.28 4.58 3.65
C SER A 55 10.54 4.64 2.34
N CYS A 56 11.27 4.50 1.23
CA CYS A 56 10.68 4.35 -0.09
C CYS A 56 10.53 2.87 -0.43
N ARG A 57 9.42 2.50 -1.06
CA ARG A 57 9.28 1.18 -1.65
C ARG A 57 9.99 1.13 -3.00
N ASN A 58 10.82 0.12 -3.19
CA ASN A 58 11.40 -0.18 -4.48
C ASN A 58 10.39 -0.94 -5.36
N TRP A 59 10.01 -0.36 -6.49
CA TRP A 59 9.14 -0.96 -7.50
C TRP A 59 9.97 -1.35 -8.73
N SER A 60 10.79 -2.40 -8.60
CA SER A 60 11.74 -2.84 -9.64
C SER A 60 11.06 -3.20 -10.98
N HIS A 61 9.81 -3.63 -10.93
CA HIS A 61 8.99 -3.97 -12.10
C HIS A 61 7.97 -2.88 -12.46
N GLY A 62 8.14 -1.67 -11.92
CA GLY A 62 7.18 -0.59 -12.02
C GLY A 62 5.99 -0.74 -11.05
N LEU A 63 5.14 0.29 -11.05
CA LEU A 63 3.91 0.30 -10.27
C LEU A 63 2.87 -0.68 -10.87
N PRO A 64 2.07 -1.37 -10.05
CA PRO A 64 1.06 -2.30 -10.54
C PRO A 64 0.03 -1.59 -11.44
N SER A 65 -0.47 -2.31 -12.44
CA SER A 65 -1.55 -1.81 -13.30
C SER A 65 -2.90 -1.86 -12.57
N VAL A 66 -3.91 -1.18 -13.12
CA VAL A 66 -5.29 -1.24 -12.61
C VAL A 66 -5.79 -2.70 -12.58
N SER A 67 -5.53 -3.45 -13.65
CA SER A 67 -5.89 -4.86 -13.76
C SER A 67 -5.19 -5.74 -12.71
N ASP A 68 -3.93 -5.47 -12.40
CA ASP A 68 -3.19 -6.22 -11.37
C ASP A 68 -3.75 -5.94 -9.97
N ILE A 69 -4.10 -4.67 -9.70
CA ILE A 69 -4.72 -4.27 -8.43
C ILE A 69 -6.07 -4.97 -8.28
N LYS A 70 -6.96 -4.91 -9.29
CA LYS A 70 -8.25 -5.60 -9.28
C LYS A 70 -8.12 -7.08 -8.93
N LYS A 71 -7.24 -7.79 -9.65
CA LYS A 71 -6.99 -9.22 -9.43
C LYS A 71 -6.52 -9.53 -8.02
N LYS A 72 -5.62 -8.72 -7.47
CA LYS A 72 -5.05 -8.96 -6.13
C LYS A 72 -6.04 -8.65 -5.02
N VAL A 73 -6.84 -7.59 -5.16
CA VAL A 73 -7.87 -7.25 -4.15
C VAL A 73 -8.91 -8.35 -4.03
N SER A 74 -9.42 -8.90 -5.15
CA SER A 74 -10.41 -9.99 -5.14
C SER A 74 -9.91 -11.33 -4.56
N VAL A 75 -8.60 -11.47 -4.33
CA VAL A 75 -8.00 -12.67 -3.73
C VAL A 75 -7.77 -12.51 -2.22
N ILE A 76 -7.86 -11.27 -1.71
CA ILE A 76 -7.61 -10.94 -0.30
C ILE A 76 -8.92 -10.90 0.52
N GLU A 77 -10.09 -11.05 -0.12
CA GLU A 77 -11.41 -11.19 0.54
C GLU A 77 -11.63 -12.54 1.24
#